data_AF-A0A963XWU4-F1
#
_entry.id   AF-A0A963XWU4-F1
#
_cell.length_a   1.000
_cell.length_b   1.000
_cell.length_c   1.000
_cell.angle_alpha   90.00
_cell.angle_beta   90.00
_cell.angle_gamma   90.00
#
_symmetry.space_group_name_H-M   'P 1'
#
loop_
_entity.id
_entity.type
_entity.pdbx_description
1 polymer ?
#
loop_
_entity_poly.entity_id
_entity_poly.type
_entity_poly.pdbx_seq_one_letter_code
_entity_poly.pdbx_strand_id
1 'polypeptide(L)'
;MSRKAKEQWATIGDKMLDSIRKANAKTRILFEHLSYGSFRMKKRDGRLFGYYWKNGRKRYMYRYQWVWISINGPIKPGYHIHHINGDCSDDRIENLEMISARAHRRLHGDENLRESARKHGRKCDQCRGFFVPKIRKDRPARYCSPACYHEANRVQAVCPVCSKTFSRAMEKGRKPVYCSRACFENRSRSLTSK
;
A
#
# COMPACT_ATOMS: atom_id res chain seq x y z
N MET A 1 -20.00 19.94 63.04
CA MET A 1 -18.56 20.08 62.75
C MET A 1 -18.11 21.52 63.01
N SER A 2 -17.03 21.70 63.78
CA SER A 2 -16.45 23.01 64.13
C SER A 2 -15.95 23.78 62.90
N ARG A 3 -16.05 25.11 62.91
CA ARG A 3 -15.57 26.00 61.84
C ARG A 3 -14.07 25.83 61.57
N LYS A 4 -13.28 25.63 62.63
CA LYS A 4 -11.84 25.29 62.57
C LYS A 4 -11.58 23.97 61.84
N ALA A 5 -12.43 22.97 62.05
CA ALA A 5 -12.31 21.69 61.38
C ALA A 5 -12.60 21.82 59.87
N LYS A 6 -13.63 22.59 59.48
CA LYS A 6 -13.94 22.85 58.06
C LYS A 6 -12.80 23.60 57.34
N GLU A 7 -12.20 24.59 57.99
CA GLU A 7 -11.04 25.31 57.43
C GLU A 7 -9.81 24.42 57.29
N GLN A 8 -9.49 23.60 58.31
CA GLN A 8 -8.41 22.61 58.21
C GLN A 8 -8.62 21.61 57.09
N TRP A 9 -9.85 21.09 56.91
CA TRP A 9 -10.15 20.15 55.82
C TRP A 9 -10.07 20.81 54.43
N ALA A 10 -10.44 22.09 54.30
CA ALA A 10 -10.27 22.85 53.06
C ALA A 10 -8.78 23.04 52.72
N THR A 11 -7.93 23.39 53.70
CA THR A 11 -6.48 23.56 53.46
C THR A 11 -5.78 22.23 53.15
N ILE A 12 -6.22 21.13 53.76
CA ILE A 12 -5.73 19.78 53.46
C ILE A 12 -6.16 19.37 52.05
N GLY A 13 -7.40 19.66 51.66
CA GLY A 13 -7.91 19.43 50.30
C GLY A 13 -7.12 20.19 49.23
N ASP A 14 -6.80 21.47 49.47
CA ASP A 14 -6.02 22.28 48.54
C ASP A 14 -4.57 21.79 48.39
N LYS A 15 -3.92 21.41 49.50
CA LYS A 15 -2.57 20.82 49.47
C LYS A 15 -2.53 19.46 48.77
N MET A 16 -3.58 18.65 48.94
CA MET A 16 -3.74 17.38 48.24
C MET A 16 -3.95 17.60 46.74
N LEU A 17 -4.82 18.54 46.35
CA LEU A 17 -5.03 18.91 44.96
C LEU A 17 -3.77 19.50 44.31
N ASP A 18 -3.00 20.32 45.03
CA ASP A 18 -1.73 20.87 44.55
C ASP A 18 -0.65 19.78 44.41
N SER A 19 -0.59 18.82 45.33
CA SER A 19 0.29 17.64 45.22
C SER A 19 -0.10 16.75 44.05
N ILE A 20 -1.40 16.53 43.83
CA ILE A 20 -1.92 15.79 42.66
C ILE A 20 -1.59 16.56 41.36
N ARG A 21 -1.72 17.90 41.34
CA ARG A 21 -1.35 18.74 40.19
C ARG A 21 0.16 18.68 39.92
N LYS A 22 1.01 18.77 40.94
CA LYS A 22 2.48 18.66 40.83
C LYS A 22 2.92 17.27 40.39
N ALA A 23 2.29 16.21 40.88
CA ALA A 23 2.53 14.83 40.43
C ALA A 23 2.09 14.61 38.97
N ASN A 24 0.96 15.22 38.56
CA ASN A 24 0.48 15.18 37.17
C ASN A 24 1.30 16.08 36.23
N ALA A 25 1.86 17.19 36.71
CA ALA A 25 2.76 18.05 35.94
C ALA A 25 4.08 17.33 35.63
N LYS A 26 4.62 16.54 36.57
CA LYS A 26 5.79 15.69 36.34
C LYS A 26 5.57 14.55 35.33
N THR A 27 4.32 14.18 35.03
CA THR A 27 4.00 13.09 34.09
C THR A 27 3.51 13.56 32.72
N ARG A 28 3.23 14.85 32.54
CA ARG A 28 2.74 15.43 31.28
C ARG A 28 3.87 16.08 30.47
N ILE A 29 4.62 15.26 29.75
CA ILE A 29 5.68 15.72 28.83
C ILE A 29 5.07 16.58 27.72
N LEU A 30 5.53 17.82 27.58
CA LEU A 30 5.18 18.75 26.49
C LEU A 30 6.02 18.45 25.25
N PHE A 31 5.64 19.02 24.11
CA PHE A 31 6.34 18.79 22.84
C PHE A 31 7.82 19.20 22.91
N GLU A 32 8.08 20.35 23.52
CA GLU A 32 9.39 20.99 23.66
C GLU A 32 10.32 20.21 24.61
N HIS A 33 9.75 19.34 25.44
CA HIS A 33 10.48 18.50 26.39
C HIS A 33 10.67 17.05 25.89
N LEU A 34 10.23 16.75 24.66
CA LEU A 34 10.51 15.47 24.05
C LEU A 34 12.01 15.32 23.79
N SER A 35 12.49 14.09 23.95
CA SER A 35 13.86 13.68 23.67
C SER A 35 13.87 12.31 23.00
N TYR A 36 15.00 11.87 22.47
CA TYR A 36 15.12 10.54 21.86
C TYR A 36 14.62 9.40 22.77
N GLY A 37 14.84 9.48 24.09
CA GLY A 37 14.36 8.49 25.07
C GLY A 37 12.85 8.51 25.33
N SER A 38 12.13 9.52 24.82
CA SER A 38 10.66 9.62 24.93
C SER A 38 9.93 8.69 23.96
N PHE A 39 10.63 8.12 22.98
CA PHE A 39 10.06 7.29 21.93
C PHE A 39 10.39 5.83 22.17
N ARG A 40 9.39 4.96 22.00
CA ARG A 40 9.50 3.52 22.23
C ARG A 40 8.94 2.75 21.04
N MET A 41 9.41 1.52 20.85
CA MET A 41 8.94 0.64 19.79
C MET A 41 7.62 -0.01 20.21
N LYS A 42 6.61 0.00 19.32
CA LYS A 42 5.36 -0.78 19.51
C LYS A 42 4.91 -1.51 18.25
N LYS A 43 5.39 -1.11 17.07
CA LYS A 43 4.96 -1.69 15.80
C LYS A 43 5.99 -2.68 15.27
N ARG A 44 5.50 -3.70 14.54
CA ARG A 44 6.35 -4.67 13.81
C ARG A 44 7.18 -4.02 12.68
N ASP A 45 6.87 -2.79 12.30
CA ASP A 45 7.54 -2.05 11.22
C ASP A 45 8.82 -1.31 11.67
N GLY A 46 9.24 -1.47 12.93
CA GLY A 46 10.46 -0.84 13.47
C GLY A 46 10.32 0.64 13.84
N ARG A 47 9.17 1.28 13.57
CA ARG A 47 8.99 2.72 13.85
C ARG A 47 8.87 3.01 15.34
N LEU A 48 9.59 4.04 15.79
CA LEU A 48 9.46 4.56 17.15
C LEU A 48 8.37 5.63 17.23
N PHE A 49 7.55 5.55 18.27
CA PHE A 49 6.49 6.50 18.55
C PHE A 49 6.51 6.89 20.02
N GLY A 50 6.01 8.09 20.30
CA GLY A 50 5.88 8.65 21.63
C GLY A 50 4.56 9.39 21.76
N TYR A 51 4.40 10.05 22.89
CA TYR A 51 3.28 10.95 23.10
C TYR A 51 3.72 12.20 23.84
N TYR A 52 2.99 13.29 23.62
CA TYR A 52 3.14 14.54 24.35
C TYR A 52 1.76 15.08 24.69
N TRP A 53 1.70 16.04 25.60
CA TRP A 53 0.46 16.70 26.00
C TRP A 53 0.35 18.07 25.34
N LYS A 54 -0.81 18.37 24.77
CA LYS A 54 -1.15 19.69 24.23
C LYS A 54 -2.59 20.02 24.59
N ASN A 55 -2.81 21.17 25.21
CA ASN A 55 -4.13 21.65 25.64
C ASN A 55 -4.90 20.60 26.46
N GLY A 56 -4.22 19.96 27.43
CA GLY A 56 -4.80 18.91 28.28
C GLY A 56 -5.08 17.58 27.59
N ARG A 57 -4.77 17.43 26.29
CA ARG A 57 -4.99 16.20 25.52
C ARG A 57 -3.67 15.53 25.17
N LYS A 58 -3.63 14.21 25.29
CA LYS A 58 -2.51 13.38 24.83
C LYS A 58 -2.50 13.31 23.30
N ARG A 59 -1.35 13.54 22.69
CA ARG A 59 -1.09 13.50 21.24
C ARG A 59 -0.01 12.46 20.97
N TYR A 60 -0.21 11.64 19.95
CA TYR A 60 0.77 10.65 19.50
C TYR A 60 1.57 11.20 18.33
N MET A 61 2.85 10.83 18.27
CA MET A 61 3.74 11.27 17.21
C MET A 61 4.87 10.26 17.00
N TYR A 62 5.34 10.13 15.76
CA TYR A 62 6.52 9.33 15.46
C TYR A 62 7.81 10.12 15.70
N ARG A 63 8.90 9.42 16.06
CA ARG A 63 10.20 10.05 16.32
C ARG A 63 10.71 10.84 15.11
N TYR A 64 10.65 10.29 13.90
CA TYR A 64 11.05 11.02 12.68
C TYR A 64 10.28 12.33 12.46
N GLN A 65 8.98 12.38 12.79
CA GLN A 65 8.19 13.60 12.67
C GLN A 65 8.65 14.64 13.69
N TRP A 66 8.95 14.20 14.91
CA TRP A 66 9.51 15.08 15.95
C TRP A 66 10.88 15.63 15.55
N VAL A 67 11.80 14.78 15.07
CA VAL A 67 13.12 15.21 14.59
C VAL A 67 12.97 16.26 13.49
N TRP A 68 12.12 16.00 12.49
CA TRP A 68 11.84 16.96 11.43
C TRP A 68 11.29 18.28 11.98
N ILE A 69 10.25 18.23 12.81
CA ILE A 69 9.58 19.45 13.30
C ILE A 69 10.51 20.27 14.20
N SER A 70 11.37 19.63 14.97
CA SER A 70 12.31 20.30 15.89
C SER A 70 13.38 21.09 15.15
N ILE A 71 13.66 20.77 13.88
CA ILE A 71 14.71 21.41 13.07
C ILE A 71 14.10 22.30 11.97
N ASN A 72 13.15 21.76 11.21
CA ASN A 72 12.59 22.38 10.00
C ASN A 72 11.21 23.03 10.24
N GLY A 73 10.60 22.82 11.42
CA GLY A 73 9.28 23.34 11.74
C GLY A 73 8.11 22.47 11.21
N PRO A 74 6.89 23.02 11.17
CA PRO A 74 5.68 22.23 10.98
C PRO A 74 5.61 21.54 9.61
N ILE A 75 5.12 20.30 9.60
CA ILE A 75 4.85 19.57 8.37
C ILE A 75 3.65 20.21 7.66
N LYS A 76 3.85 20.62 6.40
CA LYS A 76 2.81 21.27 5.60
C LYS A 76 1.59 20.33 5.38
N PRO A 77 0.35 20.84 5.39
CA PRO A 77 -0.83 20.04 5.05
C PRO A 77 -0.67 19.34 3.69
N GLY A 78 -0.97 18.04 3.65
CA GLY A 78 -0.81 17.22 2.44
C GLY A 78 0.62 16.73 2.16
N TYR A 79 1.56 16.93 3.09
CA TYR A 79 2.93 16.41 3.02
C TYR A 79 3.19 15.34 4.08
N HIS A 80 4.17 14.49 3.80
CA HIS A 80 4.65 13.43 4.68
C HIS A 80 6.17 13.48 4.75
N ILE A 81 6.72 13.00 5.85
CA ILE A 81 8.16 12.79 5.96
C ILE A 81 8.48 11.39 5.46
N HIS A 82 9.46 11.30 4.57
CA HIS A 82 9.96 10.10 3.94
C HIS A 82 11.39 9.83 4.41
N HIS A 83 11.69 8.55 4.67
CA HIS A 83 13.05 8.06 4.90
C HIS A 83 13.71 7.80 3.54
N ILE A 84 14.72 8.58 3.18
CA ILE A 84 15.37 8.55 1.85
C ILE A 84 15.98 7.17 1.56
N ASN A 85 16.61 6.54 2.57
CA ASN A 85 17.20 5.22 2.45
C ASN A 85 16.18 4.06 2.58
N GLY A 86 14.91 4.34 2.83
CA GLY A 86 13.86 3.34 3.07
C GLY A 86 13.90 2.66 4.44
N ASP A 87 14.94 2.89 5.26
CA ASP A 87 15.05 2.37 6.61
C ASP A 87 14.26 3.27 7.59
N CYS A 88 13.11 2.76 8.02
CA CYS A 88 12.21 3.45 8.95
C CYS A 88 12.76 3.58 10.39
N SER A 89 13.94 3.01 10.68
CA SER A 89 14.61 3.12 11.99
C SER A 89 15.69 4.22 12.03
N ASP A 90 16.17 4.68 10.86
CA ASP A 90 17.17 5.73 10.71
C ASP A 90 16.51 7.11 10.67
N ASP A 91 16.28 7.70 11.84
CA ASP A 91 15.60 9.00 11.99
C ASP A 91 16.57 10.20 11.99
N ARG A 92 17.78 10.06 11.45
CA ARG A 92 18.71 11.20 11.31
C ARG A 92 18.17 12.19 10.29
N ILE A 93 18.32 13.49 10.53
CA ILE A 93 17.68 14.53 9.73
C ILE A 93 18.10 14.48 8.26
N GLU A 94 19.36 14.12 7.97
CA GLU A 94 19.89 13.94 6.62
C GLU A 94 19.24 12.77 5.85
N ASN A 95 18.58 11.84 6.55
CA ASN A 95 17.83 10.74 5.95
C ASN A 95 16.33 11.05 5.81
N LEU A 96 15.88 12.23 6.22
CA LEU A 96 14.48 12.62 6.17
C LEU A 96 14.23 13.65 5.07
N GLU A 97 13.11 13.50 4.38
CA GLU A 97 12.65 14.47 3.38
C GLU A 97 11.14 14.70 3.51
N MET A 98 10.70 15.97 3.45
CA MET A 98 9.28 16.30 3.37
C MET A 98 8.81 16.30 1.92
N ILE A 99 8.03 15.29 1.56
CA ILE A 99 7.48 15.12 0.21
C ILE A 99 5.96 15.18 0.21
N SER A 100 5.35 15.50 -0.92
CA SER A 100 3.89 15.50 -1.03
C SER A 100 3.32 14.09 -0.78
N ALA A 101 2.10 14.01 -0.22
CA ALA A 101 1.42 12.74 -0.01
C ALA A 101 1.21 11.94 -1.30
N ARG A 102 1.12 12.63 -2.45
CA ARG A 102 1.06 12.00 -3.77
C ARG A 102 2.40 11.38 -4.17
N ALA A 103 3.50 12.09 -3.97
CA ALA A 103 4.85 11.57 -4.24
C ALA A 103 5.17 10.38 -3.34
N HIS A 104 4.92 10.50 -2.04
CA HIS A 104 5.12 9.41 -1.08
C HIS A 104 4.38 8.14 -1.50
N ARG A 105 3.10 8.26 -1.88
CA ARG A 105 2.29 7.11 -2.31
C ARG A 105 2.80 6.46 -3.60
N ARG A 106 3.38 7.24 -4.52
CA ARG A 106 3.99 6.71 -5.75
C ARG A 106 5.26 5.92 -5.45
N LEU A 107 6.15 6.47 -4.61
CA LEU A 107 7.39 5.79 -4.20
C LEU A 107 7.08 4.43 -3.57
N HIS A 108 6.18 4.40 -2.58
CA HIS A 108 5.75 3.13 -1.98
C HIS A 108 5.00 2.22 -2.96
N GLY A 109 4.27 2.78 -3.93
CA GLY A 109 3.63 2.01 -4.99
C GLY A 109 4.66 1.28 -5.87
N ASP A 110 5.72 1.99 -6.27
CA ASP A 110 6.79 1.44 -7.10
C ASP A 110 7.62 0.40 -6.33
N GLU A 111 7.89 0.62 -5.04
CA GLU A 111 8.52 -0.39 -4.17
C GLU A 111 7.69 -1.67 -4.07
N ASN A 112 6.37 -1.55 -3.85
CA ASN A 112 5.47 -2.69 -3.81
C ASN A 112 5.42 -3.43 -5.15
N LEU A 113 5.45 -2.70 -6.27
CA LEU A 113 5.50 -3.30 -7.61
C LEU A 113 6.81 -4.05 -7.83
N ARG A 114 7.95 -3.47 -7.43
CA ARG A 114 9.27 -4.12 -7.49
C ARG A 114 9.33 -5.37 -6.61
N GLU A 115 8.79 -5.30 -5.40
CA GLU A 115 8.74 -6.45 -4.49
C GLU A 115 7.80 -7.54 -5.05
N SER A 116 6.64 -7.17 -5.59
CA SER A 116 5.72 -8.10 -6.24
C SER A 116 6.35 -8.75 -7.46
N ALA A 117 7.09 -7.98 -8.27
CA ALA A 117 7.87 -8.49 -9.39
C ALA A 117 8.91 -9.52 -8.93
N ARG A 118 9.61 -9.26 -7.82
CA ARG A 118 10.59 -10.19 -7.25
C ARG A 118 9.93 -11.48 -6.73
N LYS A 119 8.79 -11.39 -6.04
CA LYS A 119 8.13 -12.54 -5.39
C LYS A 119 7.28 -13.37 -6.35
N HIS A 120 6.63 -12.73 -7.32
CA HIS A 120 5.59 -13.33 -8.15
C HIS A 120 5.80 -13.17 -9.65
N GLY A 121 6.84 -12.45 -10.05
CA GLY A 121 7.16 -12.25 -11.45
C GLY A 121 7.52 -13.56 -12.15
N ARG A 122 7.13 -13.67 -13.42
CA ARG A 122 7.36 -14.85 -14.25
C ARG A 122 7.50 -14.48 -15.71
N LYS A 123 8.04 -15.41 -16.51
CA LYS A 123 8.14 -15.28 -17.97
C LYS A 123 6.83 -15.69 -18.62
N CYS A 124 6.41 -14.97 -19.64
CA CYS A 124 5.26 -15.32 -20.46
C CYS A 124 5.58 -16.52 -21.36
N ASP A 125 4.69 -17.51 -21.42
CA ASP A 125 4.92 -18.69 -22.26
C ASP A 125 4.95 -18.37 -23.77
N GLN A 126 4.29 -17.29 -24.19
CA GLN A 126 4.22 -16.86 -25.59
C GLN A 126 5.40 -15.98 -26.00
N CYS A 127 5.61 -14.83 -25.34
CA CYS A 127 6.62 -13.85 -25.75
C CYS A 127 7.90 -13.92 -24.92
N ARG A 128 7.96 -14.76 -23.87
CA ARG A 128 9.05 -14.84 -22.88
C ARG A 128 9.32 -13.55 -22.09
N GLY A 129 8.56 -12.49 -22.35
CA GLY A 129 8.61 -11.24 -21.59
C GLY A 129 8.27 -11.46 -20.11
N PHE A 130 9.00 -10.76 -19.25
CA PHE A 130 8.78 -10.80 -17.81
C PHE A 130 7.55 -9.98 -17.43
N PHE A 131 6.69 -10.51 -16.56
CA PHE A 131 5.50 -9.81 -16.11
C PHE A 131 5.14 -10.20 -14.68
N VAL A 132 4.45 -9.27 -14.00
CA VAL A 132 3.87 -9.52 -12.68
C VAL A 132 2.40 -9.90 -12.85
N PRO A 133 2.03 -11.15 -12.59
CA PRO A 133 0.67 -11.60 -12.72
C PRO A 133 -0.20 -11.06 -11.59
N LYS A 134 -1.48 -10.79 -11.88
CA LYS A 134 -2.47 -10.67 -10.81
C LYS A 134 -2.60 -12.02 -10.11
N ILE A 135 -2.46 -12.03 -8.78
CA ILE A 135 -2.61 -13.23 -7.96
C ILE A 135 -4.06 -13.71 -8.09
N ARG A 136 -4.25 -14.93 -8.59
CA ARG A 136 -5.54 -15.63 -8.62
C ARG A 136 -5.39 -16.95 -7.87
N LYS A 137 -6.43 -17.35 -7.12
CA LYS A 137 -6.41 -18.56 -6.28
C LYS A 137 -6.51 -19.86 -7.11
N ASP A 138 -7.18 -19.81 -8.26
CA ASP A 138 -7.55 -20.97 -9.07
C ASP A 138 -6.45 -21.42 -10.03
N ARG A 139 -5.77 -20.46 -10.69
CA ARG A 139 -4.73 -20.78 -11.68
C ARG A 139 -3.75 -19.63 -11.89
N PRO A 140 -2.44 -19.92 -11.95
CA PRO A 140 -1.45 -18.90 -12.29
C PRO A 140 -1.63 -18.47 -13.75
N ALA A 141 -1.82 -17.17 -13.99
CA ALA A 141 -1.78 -16.56 -15.32
C ALA A 141 -0.46 -16.88 -16.06
N ARG A 142 -0.51 -17.57 -17.20
CA ARG A 142 0.67 -18.00 -17.98
C ARG A 142 1.17 -16.96 -19.00
N TYR A 143 0.36 -15.94 -19.27
CA TYR A 143 0.62 -14.97 -20.33
C TYR A 143 0.61 -13.55 -19.78
N CYS A 144 1.47 -12.68 -20.33
CA CYS A 144 1.60 -11.30 -19.88
C CYS A 144 0.39 -10.43 -20.26
N SER A 145 -0.36 -10.81 -21.29
CA SER A 145 -1.48 -10.05 -21.83
C SER A 145 -2.53 -10.94 -22.50
N PRO A 146 -3.77 -10.45 -22.69
CA PRO A 146 -4.79 -11.14 -23.50
C PRO A 146 -4.31 -11.44 -24.92
N ALA A 147 -3.51 -10.55 -25.52
CA ALA A 147 -2.94 -10.78 -26.85
C ALA A 147 -2.02 -12.02 -26.88
N CYS A 148 -1.09 -12.13 -25.92
CA CYS A 148 -0.23 -13.31 -25.79
C CYS A 148 -1.04 -14.59 -25.51
N TYR A 149 -2.11 -14.49 -24.73
CA TYR A 149 -3.02 -15.62 -24.51
C TYR A 149 -3.70 -16.06 -25.81
N HIS A 150 -4.28 -15.13 -26.58
CA HIS A 150 -4.97 -15.48 -27.82
C HIS A 150 -4.00 -16.03 -28.87
N GLU A 151 -2.80 -15.47 -28.96
CA GLU A 151 -1.77 -15.93 -29.89
C GLU A 151 -1.31 -17.36 -29.56
N ALA A 152 -1.05 -17.65 -28.28
CA ALA A 152 -0.67 -18.99 -27.85
C ALA A 152 -1.78 -20.04 -28.03
N ASN A 153 -3.04 -19.62 -28.09
CA ASN A 153 -4.20 -20.50 -28.24
C ASN A 153 -4.83 -20.43 -29.65
N ARG A 154 -4.08 -19.95 -30.65
CA ARG A 154 -4.51 -20.05 -32.04
C ARG A 154 -4.44 -21.50 -32.51
N VAL A 155 -5.48 -21.90 -33.22
CA VAL A 155 -5.55 -23.21 -33.86
C VAL A 155 -5.63 -23.02 -35.36
N GLN A 156 -4.84 -23.82 -36.09
CA GLN A 156 -4.98 -23.93 -37.53
C GLN A 156 -6.15 -24.87 -37.85
N ALA A 157 -6.97 -24.47 -38.80
CA ALA A 157 -8.09 -25.25 -39.30
C ALA A 157 -8.26 -25.04 -40.80
N VAL A 158 -8.85 -26.03 -41.47
CA VAL A 158 -9.20 -25.95 -42.89
C VAL A 158 -10.69 -25.66 -42.99
N CYS A 159 -11.05 -24.64 -43.77
CA CYS A 159 -12.45 -24.26 -43.93
C CYS A 159 -13.17 -25.24 -44.86
N PRO A 160 -14.30 -25.85 -44.47
CA PRO A 160 -14.99 -26.84 -45.31
C PRO A 160 -15.69 -26.23 -46.54
N VAL A 161 -15.85 -24.91 -46.59
CA VAL A 161 -16.56 -24.23 -47.69
C VAL A 161 -15.61 -23.76 -48.79
N CYS A 162 -14.44 -23.22 -48.43
CA CYS A 162 -13.48 -22.66 -49.38
C CYS A 162 -12.13 -23.37 -49.39
N SER A 163 -11.96 -24.41 -48.57
CA SER A 163 -10.75 -25.22 -48.42
C SER A 163 -9.48 -24.46 -48.02
N LYS A 164 -9.58 -23.17 -47.69
CA LYS A 164 -8.44 -22.37 -47.23
C LYS A 164 -8.06 -22.75 -45.79
N THR A 165 -6.77 -22.91 -45.55
CA THR A 165 -6.19 -23.00 -44.20
C THR A 165 -6.24 -21.63 -43.55
N PHE A 166 -6.73 -21.57 -42.32
CA PHE A 166 -6.80 -20.33 -41.54
C PHE A 166 -6.37 -20.58 -40.09
N SER A 167 -5.96 -19.51 -39.41
CA SER A 167 -5.54 -19.54 -38.01
C SER A 167 -6.41 -18.58 -37.21
N ARG A 168 -7.13 -19.08 -36.20
CA ARG A 168 -7.98 -18.27 -35.30
C ARG A 168 -7.90 -18.79 -33.87
N ALA A 169 -8.18 -17.91 -32.91
CA ALA A 169 -8.29 -18.30 -31.51
C ALA A 169 -9.52 -19.19 -31.28
N MET A 170 -9.46 -20.10 -30.31
CA MET A 170 -10.63 -20.85 -29.87
C MET A 170 -11.66 -19.94 -29.20
N GLU A 171 -12.94 -20.13 -29.51
CA GLU A 171 -14.05 -19.39 -28.92
C GLU A 171 -14.80 -20.29 -27.93
N LYS A 172 -14.82 -19.94 -26.64
CA LYS A 172 -15.49 -20.70 -25.57
C LYS A 172 -15.17 -22.21 -25.58
N GLY A 173 -13.91 -22.56 -25.88
CA GLY A 173 -13.45 -23.96 -25.94
C GLY A 173 -13.81 -24.72 -27.23
N ARG A 174 -14.41 -24.05 -28.22
CA ARG A 174 -14.74 -24.65 -29.52
C ARG A 174 -13.70 -24.27 -30.57
N LYS A 175 -13.30 -25.24 -31.39
CA LYS A 175 -12.42 -25.01 -32.54
C LYS A 175 -13.20 -24.24 -33.62
N PRO A 176 -12.61 -23.19 -34.22
CA PRO A 176 -13.24 -22.45 -35.30
C PRO A 176 -13.29 -23.33 -36.55
N VAL A 177 -14.47 -23.44 -37.16
CA VAL A 177 -14.71 -24.31 -38.32
C VAL A 177 -14.60 -23.55 -39.64
N TYR A 178 -15.00 -22.27 -39.66
CA TYR A 178 -15.06 -21.47 -40.88
C TYR A 178 -14.07 -20.30 -40.81
N CYS A 179 -13.43 -20.01 -41.94
CA CYS A 179 -12.43 -18.93 -42.01
C CYS A 179 -13.03 -17.52 -41.84
N SER A 180 -14.31 -17.34 -42.21
CA SER A 180 -15.00 -16.03 -42.19
C SER A 180 -16.52 -16.19 -41.97
N ARG A 181 -17.20 -15.08 -41.66
CA ARG A 181 -18.66 -15.04 -41.55
C ARG A 181 -19.35 -15.44 -42.87
N ALA A 182 -18.81 -15.01 -44.01
CA ALA A 182 -19.30 -15.39 -45.33
C ALA A 182 -19.24 -16.91 -45.56
N CYS A 183 -18.16 -17.59 -45.16
CA CYS A 183 -18.07 -19.05 -45.24
C CYS A 183 -19.01 -19.75 -44.25
N PHE A 184 -19.24 -19.17 -43.07
CA PHE A 184 -20.21 -19.70 -42.11
C PHE A 184 -21.66 -19.61 -42.64
N GLU A 185 -22.00 -18.51 -43.31
CA GLU A 185 -23.33 -18.33 -43.92
C GLU A 185 -23.54 -19.21 -45.15
N ASN A 186 -22.49 -19.45 -45.96
CA ASN A 186 -22.53 -20.34 -47.13
C ASN A 186 -22.38 -21.84 -46.82
N ARG A 187 -22.45 -22.26 -45.55
CA ARG A 187 -22.29 -23.66 -45.12
C ARG A 187 -23.28 -24.65 -45.74
N SER A 188 -24.42 -24.17 -46.23
CA SER A 188 -25.46 -24.99 -46.88
C SER A 188 -25.09 -25.41 -48.31
N ARG A 189 -24.22 -24.67 -49.01
CA ARG A 189 -23.80 -24.98 -50.39
C ARG A 189 -22.80 -26.13 -50.51
N SER A 190 -22.11 -26.48 -49.42
CA SER A 190 -21.14 -27.58 -49.37
C SER A 190 -21.76 -28.95 -49.04
N LEU A 191 -23.03 -29.00 -48.61
CA LEU A 191 -23.73 -30.23 -48.22
C LEU A 191 -24.57 -30.84 -49.35
N THR A 192 -24.77 -30.12 -50.46
CA THR A 192 -25.65 -30.52 -51.58
C THR A 192 -24.90 -31.00 -52.82
N SER A 193 -23.60 -31.32 -52.70
CA SER A 193 -22.76 -31.77 -53.83
C SER A 193 -22.20 -33.19 -53.64
N LYS A 194 -23.01 -34.09 -53.08
CA LYS A 194 -22.78 -35.53 -53.08
C LYS A 194 -23.97 -36.24 -53.69
#